data_AF-A0A354GY74-F1
#
_entry.id   AF-A0A354GY74-F1
#
_cell.length_a   1.000
_cell.length_b   1.000
_cell.length_c   1.000
_cell.angle_alpha   90.00
_cell.angle_beta   90.00
_cell.angle_gamma   90.00
#
_symmetry.space_group_name_H-M   'P 1'
#
loop_
_entity.id
_entity.type
_entity.pdbx_description
1 polymer ?
#
loop_
_entity_poly.entity_id
_entity_poly.type
_entity_poly.pdbx_seq_one_letter_code
_entity_poly.pdbx_strand_id
1 'polypeptide(L)'
;MQLEEKGPYHDALLTVTTDVLRIACAATPRMDLQEIPTSPPTLGRFVDAKDWFVGLISGWLQQRPSVKRLAFNAKLIRYADNRDALYHMLNIYLHDVEVDPKSADLLYRINRKRPSRAMLPVELEINRLSTWAAMKFTIAVQGVMASGETTPTFPTTVDRMACVMELDINTDQDFSGPLNPDQLPQVFVELVSLGTEIAECGDVE
;
A
#
# COMPACT_ATOMS: atom_id res chain seq x y z
N MET A 1 -8.30 6.73 24.36
CA MET A 1 -6.84 6.64 24.58
C MET A 1 -6.28 5.80 23.44
N GLN A 2 -5.24 6.29 22.76
CA GLN A 2 -4.57 5.57 21.66
C GLN A 2 -3.28 4.96 22.22
N LEU A 3 -3.03 3.69 21.90
CA LEU A 3 -1.79 2.99 22.23
C LEU A 3 -1.01 2.74 20.93
N GLU A 4 0.29 2.98 20.96
CA GLU A 4 1.22 2.69 19.85
C GLU A 4 2.37 1.84 20.36
N GLU A 5 2.61 0.74 19.68
CA GLU A 5 3.79 -0.11 19.86
C GLU A 5 4.52 -0.19 18.52
N LYS A 6 5.86 -0.06 18.55
CA LYS A 6 6.66 -0.16 17.33
C LYS A 6 8.00 -0.81 17.59
N GLY A 7 8.48 -1.56 16.60
CA GLY A 7 9.76 -2.24 16.70
C GLY A 7 10.25 -2.74 15.34
N PRO A 8 11.55 -3.02 15.21
CA PRO A 8 12.08 -3.65 14.02
C PRO A 8 11.53 -5.07 13.89
N TYR A 9 11.14 -5.46 12.68
CA TYR A 9 10.74 -6.82 12.35
C TYR A 9 11.14 -7.11 10.90
N HIS A 10 12.02 -8.10 10.69
CA HIS A 10 12.80 -8.22 9.46
C HIS A 10 13.46 -6.87 9.10
N ASP A 11 13.41 -6.46 7.83
CA ASP A 11 13.94 -5.19 7.31
C ASP A 11 12.92 -4.04 7.40
N ALA A 12 11.81 -4.24 8.13
CA ALA A 12 10.74 -3.27 8.30
C ALA A 12 10.67 -2.72 9.73
N LEU A 13 10.02 -1.56 9.87
CA LEU A 13 9.48 -1.06 11.12
C LEU A 13 8.00 -1.47 11.18
N LEU A 14 7.69 -2.38 12.10
CA LEU A 14 6.32 -2.78 12.38
C LEU A 14 5.74 -1.82 13.43
N THR A 15 4.59 -1.25 13.13
CA THR A 15 3.82 -0.41 14.06
C THR A 15 2.45 -1.03 14.27
N VAL A 16 2.07 -1.20 15.54
CA VAL A 16 0.73 -1.60 15.95
C VAL A 16 0.10 -0.43 16.69
N THR A 17 -1.00 0.07 16.15
CA THR A 17 -1.77 1.15 16.75
C THR A 17 -3.13 0.61 17.16
N THR A 18 -3.51 0.82 18.41
CA THR A 18 -4.81 0.44 18.95
C THR A 18 -5.55 1.68 19.43
N ASP A 19 -6.77 1.86 18.96
CA ASP A 19 -7.75 2.79 19.50
C ASP A 19 -9.05 2.04 19.84
N VAL A 20 -10.10 2.77 20.24
CA VAL A 20 -11.38 2.17 20.69
C VAL A 20 -12.11 1.44 19.55
N LEU A 21 -11.87 1.84 18.29
CA LEU A 21 -12.60 1.37 17.13
C LEU A 21 -11.75 0.50 16.20
N ARG A 22 -10.43 0.58 16.29
CA ARG A 22 -9.52 -0.03 15.31
C ARG A 22 -8.21 -0.51 15.93
N ILE A 23 -7.75 -1.65 15.42
CA ILE A 23 -6.36 -2.09 15.53
C ILE A 23 -5.76 -2.00 14.12
N ALA A 24 -4.64 -1.31 13.99
CA ALA A 24 -3.90 -1.17 12.74
C ALA A 24 -2.49 -1.73 12.90
N CYS A 25 -2.14 -2.69 12.05
CA CYS A 25 -0.78 -3.23 11.95
C CYS A 25 -0.17 -2.77 10.62
N ALA A 26 0.92 -2.01 10.68
CA ALA A 26 1.57 -1.43 9.50
C ALA A 26 3.04 -1.81 9.46
N ALA A 27 3.49 -2.33 8.31
CA ALA A 27 4.90 -2.47 7.99
C ALA A 27 5.35 -1.26 7.17
N THR A 28 6.41 -0.60 7.61
CA THR A 28 7.01 0.55 6.90
C THR A 28 8.51 0.32 6.71
N PRO A 29 9.12 0.85 5.65
CA PRO A 29 10.55 0.69 5.45
C PRO A 29 11.34 1.40 6.54
N ARG A 30 12.41 0.77 7.01
CA ARG A 30 13.36 1.44 7.90
C ARG A 30 14.20 2.41 7.06
N MET A 31 14.23 3.67 7.48
CA MET A 31 15.15 4.64 6.90
C MET A 31 16.48 4.56 7.64
N ASP A 32 17.54 4.18 6.92
CA ASP A 32 18.89 4.45 7.37
C ASP A 32 19.26 5.87 6.94
N LEU A 33 19.51 6.74 7.92
CA LEU A 33 19.89 8.14 7.66
C LEU A 33 21.36 8.29 7.23
N GLN A 34 22.13 7.20 7.19
CA GLN A 34 23.53 7.23 6.77
C GLN A 34 23.69 7.26 5.25
N GLU A 35 22.68 6.82 4.49
CA GLU A 35 22.68 6.88 3.03
C GLU A 35 21.66 7.90 2.53
N ILE A 36 22.04 8.65 1.49
CA ILE A 36 21.16 9.59 0.83
C ILE A 36 20.25 8.81 -0.13
N PRO A 37 18.93 8.68 0.15
CA PRO A 37 18.07 7.91 -0.72
C PRO A 37 17.86 8.63 -2.06
N THR A 38 18.02 7.90 -3.16
CA THR A 38 17.72 8.39 -4.53
C THR A 38 16.30 8.06 -4.98
N SER A 39 15.54 7.39 -4.12
CA SER A 39 14.14 7.01 -4.27
C SER A 39 13.46 6.98 -2.90
N PRO A 40 12.13 7.21 -2.80
CA PRO A 40 11.38 6.88 -1.60
C PRO A 40 11.77 5.51 -1.02
N PRO A 41 11.91 5.39 0.31
CA PRO A 41 12.20 4.11 0.94
C PRO A 41 11.04 3.14 0.67
N THR A 42 11.36 1.86 0.43
CA THR A 42 10.36 0.82 0.14
C THR A 42 10.67 -0.45 0.92
N LEU A 43 9.67 -1.32 1.09
CA LEU A 43 9.83 -2.66 1.64
C LEU A 43 10.41 -3.66 0.62
N GLY A 44 10.93 -3.18 -0.51
CA GLY A 44 11.34 -4.02 -1.64
C GLY A 44 10.19 -4.36 -2.58
N ARG A 45 10.31 -5.48 -3.29
CA ARG A 45 9.28 -5.93 -4.24
C ARG A 45 8.04 -6.36 -3.49
N PHE A 46 6.87 -5.98 -4.00
CA PHE A 46 5.59 -6.30 -3.37
C PHE A 46 5.38 -7.80 -3.14
N VAL A 47 5.75 -8.64 -4.12
CA VAL A 47 5.61 -10.10 -4.03
C VAL A 47 6.45 -10.71 -2.90
N ASP A 48 7.61 -10.13 -2.60
CA ASP A 48 8.49 -10.63 -1.54
C ASP A 48 8.02 -10.10 -0.17
N ALA A 49 7.62 -8.82 -0.12
CA ALA A 49 7.19 -8.16 1.11
C ALA A 49 5.82 -8.65 1.62
N LYS A 50 4.91 -9.06 0.73
CA LYS A 50 3.56 -9.49 1.12
C LYS A 50 3.58 -10.81 1.91
N ASP A 51 4.44 -11.76 1.55
CA ASP A 51 4.33 -13.14 2.04
C ASP A 51 4.62 -13.24 3.55
N TRP A 52 5.70 -12.61 4.02
CA TRP A 52 6.00 -12.58 5.45
C TRP A 52 4.95 -11.78 6.23
N PHE A 53 4.41 -10.70 5.66
CA PHE A 53 3.39 -9.89 6.29
C PHE A 53 2.07 -10.67 6.42
N VAL A 54 1.70 -11.43 5.39
CA VAL A 54 0.56 -12.35 5.41
C VAL A 54 0.73 -13.39 6.52
N GLY A 55 1.89 -14.01 6.62
CA GLY A 55 2.18 -14.99 7.68
C GLY A 55 2.02 -14.39 9.07
N LEU A 56 2.59 -13.20 9.31
CA LEU A 56 2.50 -12.48 10.57
C LEU A 56 1.06 -12.16 10.96
N ILE A 57 0.31 -11.50 10.07
CA ILE A 57 -1.06 -11.06 10.36
C ILE A 57 -2.00 -12.26 10.48
N SER A 58 -1.83 -13.30 9.66
CA SER A 58 -2.65 -14.51 9.74
C SER A 58 -2.49 -15.22 11.09
N GLY A 59 -1.27 -15.29 11.63
CA GLY A 59 -1.02 -15.83 12.97
C GLY A 59 -1.65 -14.98 14.07
N TRP A 60 -1.53 -13.65 13.97
CA TRP A 60 -2.16 -12.72 14.93
C TRP A 60 -3.70 -12.78 14.88
N LEU A 61 -4.28 -12.94 13.69
CA LEU A 61 -5.71 -13.14 13.45
C LEU A 61 -6.28 -14.45 14.00
N GLN A 62 -5.49 -15.28 14.69
CA GLN A 62 -6.01 -16.40 15.49
C GLN A 62 -6.26 -16.01 16.95
N GLN A 63 -5.57 -14.99 17.47
CA GLN A 63 -5.55 -14.62 18.90
C GLN A 63 -6.17 -13.25 19.22
N ARG A 64 -6.52 -12.49 18.19
CA ARG A 64 -7.23 -11.19 18.23
C ARG A 64 -8.62 -11.20 18.92
N PRO A 65 -9.11 -10.02 19.34
CA PRO A 65 -10.50 -9.80 19.74
C PRO A 65 -11.51 -10.05 18.61
N SER A 66 -12.82 -9.96 18.89
CA SER A 66 -13.84 -10.03 17.84
C SER A 66 -13.67 -8.91 16.82
N VAL A 67 -13.72 -9.25 15.53
CA VAL A 67 -13.52 -8.33 14.40
C VAL A 67 -14.83 -8.17 13.64
N LYS A 68 -15.24 -6.93 13.39
CA LYS A 68 -16.41 -6.62 12.54
C LYS A 68 -16.04 -6.31 11.10
N ARG A 69 -14.86 -5.72 10.88
CA ARG A 69 -14.37 -5.32 9.57
C ARG A 69 -12.88 -5.63 9.48
N LEU A 70 -12.47 -6.16 8.35
CA LEU A 70 -11.07 -6.46 8.04
C LEU A 70 -10.67 -5.70 6.77
N ALA A 71 -9.45 -5.17 6.76
CA ALA A 71 -8.92 -4.42 5.64
C ALA A 71 -7.45 -4.76 5.41
N PHE A 72 -7.05 -4.79 4.14
CA PHE A 72 -5.68 -4.84 3.66
C PHE A 72 -5.40 -3.56 2.87
N ASN A 73 -4.32 -2.88 3.22
CA ASN A 73 -3.90 -1.65 2.56
C ASN A 73 -2.46 -1.80 2.08
N ALA A 74 -2.17 -1.29 0.89
CA ALA A 74 -0.81 -1.27 0.36
C ALA A 74 -0.59 -0.04 -0.52
N LYS A 75 0.64 0.49 -0.49
CA LYS A 75 1.08 1.56 -1.39
C LYS A 75 2.25 1.07 -2.23
N LEU A 76 2.03 1.01 -3.54
CA LEU A 76 3.00 0.50 -4.50
C LEU A 76 3.50 1.64 -5.37
N ILE A 77 4.77 1.55 -5.79
CA ILE A 77 5.42 2.54 -6.63
C ILE A 77 6.12 1.79 -7.77
N ARG A 78 5.87 2.20 -9.01
CA ARG A 78 6.59 1.73 -10.19
C ARG A 78 7.15 2.93 -10.94
N TYR A 79 8.48 3.02 -11.04
CA TYR A 79 9.15 4.12 -11.73
C TYR A 79 9.06 4.00 -13.24
N ALA A 80 9.09 5.15 -13.91
CA ALA A 80 9.21 5.28 -15.35
C ALA A 80 10.32 6.28 -15.68
N ASP A 81 10.97 6.10 -16.83
CA ASP A 81 12.10 6.94 -17.25
C ASP A 81 11.67 8.37 -17.56
N ASN A 82 10.44 8.54 -18.05
CA ASN A 82 9.88 9.83 -18.44
C ASN A 82 8.35 9.79 -18.40
N ARG A 83 7.72 10.93 -18.71
CA ARG A 83 6.26 11.09 -18.71
C ARG A 83 5.58 10.16 -19.72
N ASP A 84 6.10 10.05 -20.93
CA ASP A 84 5.46 9.25 -21.98
C ASP A 84 5.44 7.77 -21.60
N ALA A 85 6.56 7.27 -21.05
CA ALA A 85 6.65 5.90 -20.52
C ALA A 85 5.69 5.66 -19.34
N LEU A 86 5.51 6.67 -18.47
CA LEU A 86 4.56 6.59 -17.35
C LEU A 86 3.11 6.49 -17.84
N TYR A 87 2.71 7.34 -18.79
CA TYR A 87 1.34 7.35 -19.31
C TYR A 87 1.06 6.10 -20.14
N HIS A 88 2.05 5.60 -20.90
CA HIS A 88 1.96 4.29 -21.54
C HIS A 88 1.77 3.16 -20.53
N MET A 89 2.53 3.18 -19.42
CA MET A 89 2.38 2.20 -18.34
C MET A 89 0.99 2.23 -17.69
N LEU A 90 0.46 3.42 -17.40
CA LEU A 90 -0.89 3.59 -16.86
C LEU A 90 -1.95 3.03 -17.81
N ASN A 91 -1.80 3.26 -19.12
CA ASN A 91 -2.73 2.75 -20.14
C ASN A 91 -2.71 1.20 -20.27
N ILE A 92 -1.63 0.53 -19.82
CA ILE A 92 -1.59 -0.94 -19.74
C ILE A 92 -2.44 -1.45 -18.57
N TYR A 93 -2.47 -0.74 -17.45
CA TYR A 93 -3.19 -1.15 -16.24
C TYR A 93 -4.64 -0.68 -16.19
N LEU A 94 -4.95 0.46 -16.80
CA LEU A 94 -6.28 1.07 -16.77
C LEU A 94 -7.03 0.79 -18.09
N HIS A 95 -7.31 -0.48 -18.38
CA HIS A 95 -7.86 -0.88 -19.68
C HIS A 95 -9.26 -0.31 -19.99
N ASP A 96 -10.04 0.05 -18.96
CA ASP A 96 -11.39 0.61 -19.09
C ASP A 96 -11.38 2.14 -19.27
N VAL A 97 -10.22 2.79 -19.19
CA VAL A 97 -10.10 4.25 -19.27
C VAL A 97 -8.97 4.64 -20.22
N GLU A 98 -9.27 5.51 -21.19
CA GLU A 98 -8.26 6.08 -22.06
C GLU A 98 -7.44 7.15 -21.30
N VAL A 99 -6.15 6.91 -21.15
CA VAL A 99 -5.22 7.82 -20.48
C VAL A 99 -4.69 8.86 -21.48
N ASP A 100 -5.18 10.11 -21.42
CA ASP A 100 -4.71 11.17 -22.33
C ASP A 100 -3.24 11.56 -22.01
N PRO A 101 -2.28 11.32 -22.93
CA PRO A 101 -0.86 11.61 -22.69
C PRO A 101 -0.58 13.11 -22.47
N LYS A 102 -1.46 13.99 -22.93
CA LYS A 102 -1.29 15.45 -22.81
C LYS A 102 -1.63 15.99 -21.41
N SER A 103 -2.18 15.16 -20.52
CA SER A 103 -2.91 15.61 -19.33
C SER A 103 -2.20 16.36 -18.20
N ALA A 104 -0.94 16.80 -18.18
CA ALA A 104 -0.27 17.34 -16.97
C ALA A 104 -0.27 16.43 -15.70
N ASP A 105 -1.40 16.05 -15.12
CA ASP A 105 -1.58 15.17 -13.96
C ASP A 105 -2.67 14.10 -14.22
N LEU A 106 -2.60 12.98 -13.51
CA LEU A 106 -3.60 11.92 -13.57
C LEU A 106 -3.83 11.34 -12.17
N LEU A 107 -5.10 11.27 -11.79
CA LEU A 107 -5.60 10.55 -10.63
C LEU A 107 -6.85 9.76 -11.03
N TYR A 108 -6.80 8.44 -10.93
CA TYR A 108 -7.93 7.56 -11.18
C TYR A 108 -8.23 6.75 -9.93
N ARG A 109 -9.49 6.71 -9.50
CA ARG A 109 -9.92 5.99 -8.31
C ARG A 109 -11.21 5.23 -8.57
N ILE A 110 -11.19 3.93 -8.32
CA ILE A 110 -12.35 3.05 -8.55
C ILE A 110 -12.51 2.04 -7.42
N ASN A 111 -13.75 1.75 -7.05
CA ASN A 111 -14.11 0.68 -6.13
C ASN A 111 -14.92 -0.39 -6.86
N ARG A 112 -14.36 -1.59 -7.01
CA ARG A 112 -15.06 -2.75 -7.60
C ARG A 112 -15.43 -3.72 -6.49
N LYS A 113 -16.73 -3.94 -6.26
CA LYS A 113 -17.20 -4.94 -5.28
C LYS A 113 -17.04 -6.36 -5.84
N ARG A 114 -16.78 -7.35 -4.97
CA ARG A 114 -16.77 -8.77 -5.33
C ARG A 114 -17.22 -9.62 -4.12
N PRO A 115 -18.04 -10.67 -4.30
CA PRO A 115 -18.39 -11.58 -3.20
C PRO A 115 -17.16 -12.31 -2.65
N SER A 116 -17.07 -12.43 -1.32
CA SER A 116 -16.05 -13.23 -0.65
C SER A 116 -16.28 -14.72 -0.89
N ARG A 117 -15.22 -15.41 -1.31
CA ARG A 117 -15.17 -16.87 -1.45
C ARG A 117 -14.87 -17.55 -0.12
N ALA A 118 -14.16 -16.87 0.78
CA ALA A 118 -13.78 -17.42 2.09
C ALA A 118 -14.94 -17.52 3.09
N MET A 119 -16.01 -16.74 2.90
CA MET A 119 -17.14 -16.64 3.83
C MET A 119 -18.42 -17.37 3.39
N LEU A 120 -18.38 -18.17 2.31
CA LEU A 120 -19.56 -18.92 1.87
C LEU A 120 -20.08 -19.88 2.97
N PRO A 121 -21.42 -20.01 3.12
CA PRO A 121 -22.49 -19.45 2.29
C PRO A 121 -22.94 -18.02 2.69
N VAL A 122 -22.23 -17.35 3.60
CA VAL A 122 -22.60 -16.00 4.05
C VAL A 122 -22.26 -14.99 2.94
N GLU A 123 -23.25 -14.16 2.58
CA GLU A 123 -23.07 -13.09 1.59
C GLU A 123 -22.27 -11.93 2.19
N LEU A 124 -20.95 -12.06 2.17
CA LEU A 124 -20.02 -10.98 2.46
C LEU A 124 -19.48 -10.39 1.16
N GLU A 125 -19.63 -9.08 0.96
CA GLU A 125 -18.96 -8.36 -0.13
C GLU A 125 -17.58 -7.85 0.31
N ILE A 126 -16.65 -7.83 -0.63
CA ILE A 126 -15.33 -7.20 -0.51
C ILE A 126 -15.32 -5.97 -1.42
N ASN A 127 -15.06 -4.81 -0.83
CA ASN A 127 -14.72 -3.59 -1.54
C ASN A 127 -13.26 -3.67 -2.00
N ARG A 128 -13.01 -3.48 -3.29
CA ARG A 128 -11.66 -3.39 -3.87
C ARG A 128 -11.43 -1.98 -4.38
N LEU A 129 -11.09 -1.09 -3.46
CA LEU A 129 -10.76 0.28 -3.82
C LEU A 129 -9.29 0.34 -4.28
N SER A 130 -9.07 0.84 -5.49
CA SER A 130 -7.74 1.15 -6.00
C SER A 130 -7.66 2.60 -6.44
N THR A 131 -6.53 3.25 -6.16
CA THR A 131 -6.22 4.60 -6.61
C THR A 131 -4.91 4.57 -7.37
N TRP A 132 -4.88 5.12 -8.57
CA TRP A 132 -3.75 5.16 -9.47
C TRP A 132 -3.40 6.62 -9.76
N ALA A 133 -2.12 6.97 -9.66
CA ALA A 133 -1.66 8.33 -9.85
C ALA A 133 -0.36 8.41 -10.63
N ALA A 134 -0.24 9.41 -11.50
CA ALA A 134 1.02 9.81 -12.12
C ALA A 134 1.74 10.82 -11.20
N MET A 135 2.81 10.40 -10.54
CA MET A 135 3.52 11.27 -9.58
C MET A 135 4.95 11.60 -10.05
N LYS A 136 5.38 12.83 -9.77
CA LYS A 136 6.79 13.25 -9.85
C LYS A 136 7.34 13.37 -8.44
N PHE A 137 8.34 12.56 -8.11
CA PHE A 137 9.11 12.68 -6.88
C PHE A 137 10.32 13.57 -7.14
N THR A 138 10.51 14.59 -6.30
CA THR A 138 11.73 15.40 -6.23
C THR A 138 12.35 15.18 -4.87
N ILE A 139 13.50 14.51 -4.84
CA ILE A 139 14.26 14.31 -3.60
C ILE A 139 15.33 15.39 -3.53
N ALA A 140 15.23 16.26 -2.53
CA ALA A 140 16.22 17.30 -2.24
C ALA A 140 17.06 16.88 -1.03
N VAL A 141 18.38 16.93 -1.19
CA VAL A 141 19.33 16.51 -0.15
C VAL A 141 20.09 17.73 0.31
N GLN A 142 20.01 18.04 1.59
CA GLN A 142 20.73 19.14 2.20
C GLN A 142 21.79 18.58 3.15
N GLY A 143 23.05 18.70 2.77
CA GLY A 143 24.17 18.37 3.66
C GLY A 143 24.30 19.43 4.75
N VAL A 144 24.39 19.01 6.01
CA VAL A 144 24.76 19.90 7.12
C VAL A 144 26.22 19.62 7.45
N MET A 145 27.11 20.58 7.17
CA MET A 145 28.51 20.49 7.58
C MET A 145 28.63 20.83 9.07
N ALA A 146 29.39 20.01 9.82
CA ALA A 146 29.59 20.17 11.26
C ALA A 146 30.44 21.41 11.65
N SER A 147 31.03 22.12 10.69
CA SER A 147 32.06 23.16 10.93
C SER A 147 31.56 24.61 10.92
N GLY A 148 30.25 24.89 10.84
CA GLY A 148 29.73 26.26 10.92
C GLY A 148 30.10 27.20 9.76
N GLU A 149 30.87 26.74 8.78
CA GLU A 149 31.14 27.46 7.53
C GLU A 149 30.13 27.03 6.46
N THR A 150 29.26 27.96 6.06
CA THR A 150 28.21 27.76 5.07
C THR A 150 28.77 27.92 3.65
N THR A 151 29.37 26.87 3.09
CA THR A 151 29.37 26.75 1.62
C THR A 151 28.00 26.19 1.23
N PRO A 152 27.17 26.89 0.44
CA PRO A 152 25.91 26.35 -0.05
C PRO A 152 26.22 25.17 -0.97
N THR A 153 26.15 23.95 -0.44
CA THR A 153 26.06 22.76 -1.28
C THR A 153 24.70 22.84 -1.94
N PHE A 154 24.68 23.07 -3.26
CA PHE A 154 23.43 23.06 -4.02
C PHE A 154 22.73 21.73 -3.77
N PRO A 155 21.41 21.72 -3.48
CA PRO A 155 20.69 20.48 -3.29
C PRO A 155 20.79 19.67 -4.59
N THR A 156 21.42 18.50 -4.53
CA THR A 156 21.28 17.52 -5.61
C THR A 156 19.82 17.10 -5.60
N THR A 157 19.11 17.49 -6.66
CA THR A 157 17.71 17.08 -6.86
C THR A 157 17.67 15.89 -7.79
N VAL A 158 17.04 14.82 -7.33
CA VAL A 158 16.77 13.65 -8.18
C VAL A 158 15.27 13.65 -8.46
N ASP A 159 14.94 13.91 -9.72
CA ASP A 159 13.58 13.79 -10.22
C ASP A 159 13.31 12.36 -10.69
N ARG A 160 12.16 11.82 -10.29
CA ARG A 160 11.66 10.50 -10.72
C ARG A 160 10.19 10.60 -11.06
N MET A 161 9.80 10.07 -12.21
CA MET A 161 8.40 9.85 -12.56
C MET A 161 7.99 8.47 -12.09
N ALA A 162 6.78 8.34 -11.56
CA ALA A 162 6.28 7.06 -11.07
C ALA A 162 4.76 6.92 -11.21
N CYS A 163 4.34 5.70 -11.46
CA CYS A 163 2.98 5.26 -11.21
C CYS A 163 2.89 4.88 -9.73
N VAL A 164 2.03 5.55 -8.99
CA VAL A 164 1.73 5.23 -7.59
C VAL A 164 0.36 4.59 -7.54
N MET A 165 0.29 3.43 -6.90
CA MET A 165 -0.97 2.75 -6.66
C MET A 165 -1.22 2.62 -5.16
N GLU A 166 -2.41 2.99 -4.71
CA GLU A 166 -2.89 2.75 -3.35
C GLU A 166 -4.04 1.75 -3.41
N LEU A 167 -3.89 0.65 -2.68
CA LEU A 167 -4.88 -0.41 -2.52
C LEU A 167 -5.53 -0.27 -1.15
N ASP A 168 -6.86 -0.32 -1.10
CA ASP A 168 -7.67 -0.43 0.11
C ASP A 168 -8.74 -1.52 -0.14
N ILE A 169 -8.39 -2.74 0.22
CA ILE A 169 -9.22 -3.94 0.02
C ILE A 169 -9.83 -4.30 1.37
N ASN A 170 -11.14 -4.22 1.50
CA ASN A 170 -11.79 -4.38 2.79
C ASN A 170 -13.16 -5.06 2.69
N THR A 171 -13.55 -5.72 3.77
CA THR A 171 -14.89 -6.28 3.92
C THR A 171 -15.91 -5.14 4.00
N ASP A 172 -17.13 -5.36 3.48
CA ASP A 172 -18.19 -4.35 3.48
C ASP A 172 -18.46 -3.82 4.90
N GLN A 173 -18.54 -2.50 5.03
CA GLN A 173 -18.82 -1.82 6.29
C GLN A 173 -20.27 -2.04 6.76
N ASP A 174 -21.18 -2.26 5.80
CA ASP A 174 -22.61 -2.44 6.06
C ASP A 174 -22.96 -3.92 6.35
N PHE A 175 -21.97 -4.82 6.29
CA PHE A 175 -22.14 -6.21 6.67
C PHE A 175 -22.43 -6.32 8.18
N SER A 176 -23.63 -6.82 8.50
CA SER A 176 -24.12 -6.95 9.88
C SER A 176 -23.90 -8.33 10.49
N GLY A 177 -23.47 -9.31 9.68
CA GLY A 177 -23.16 -10.66 10.15
C GLY A 177 -21.87 -10.73 10.97
N PRO A 178 -21.65 -11.80 11.73
CA PRO A 178 -20.37 -12.02 12.41
C PRO A 178 -19.31 -12.45 11.40
N LEU A 179 -18.11 -11.86 11.47
CA LEU A 179 -16.94 -12.47 10.85
C LEU A 179 -16.47 -13.62 11.74
N ASN A 180 -16.60 -14.85 11.24
CA ASN A 180 -16.21 -16.03 12.00
C ASN A 180 -14.70 -15.98 12.31
N PRO A 181 -14.32 -16.02 13.60
CA PRO A 181 -12.93 -16.12 14.03
C PRO A 181 -12.08 -17.08 13.20
N ASP A 182 -12.56 -18.29 12.94
CA ASP A 182 -11.79 -19.35 12.30
C ASP A 182 -11.55 -19.08 10.80
N GLN A 183 -12.35 -18.21 10.19
CA GLN A 183 -12.25 -17.83 8.79
C GLN A 183 -11.45 -16.53 8.58
N LEU A 184 -11.18 -15.75 9.63
CA LEU A 184 -10.48 -14.46 9.50
C LEU A 184 -9.12 -14.55 8.79
N PRO A 185 -8.24 -15.53 9.07
CA PRO A 185 -7.01 -15.67 8.29
C PRO A 185 -7.25 -15.93 6.80
N GLN A 186 -8.27 -16.73 6.45
CA GLN A 186 -8.62 -17.02 5.06
C GLN A 186 -9.20 -15.79 4.36
N VAL A 187 -10.05 -15.01 5.04
CA VAL A 187 -10.56 -13.73 4.53
C VAL A 187 -9.39 -12.77 4.31
N PHE A 188 -8.43 -12.67 5.24
CA PHE A 188 -7.27 -11.81 5.07
C PHE A 188 -6.44 -12.19 3.84
N VAL A 189 -6.16 -13.49 3.66
CA VAL A 189 -5.47 -14.01 2.48
C VAL A 189 -6.24 -13.68 1.20
N GLU A 190 -7.58 -13.76 1.22
CA GLU A 190 -8.41 -13.34 0.10
C GLU A 190 -8.26 -11.84 -0.20
N LEU A 191 -8.30 -10.95 0.81
CA LEU A 191 -8.08 -9.50 0.61
C LEU A 191 -6.71 -9.22 -0.03
N VAL A 192 -5.65 -9.89 0.43
CA VAL A 192 -4.29 -9.73 -0.11
C VAL A 192 -4.17 -10.30 -1.53
N SER A 193 -4.85 -11.43 -1.80
CA SER A 193 -4.91 -12.03 -3.13
C SER A 193 -5.56 -11.08 -4.14
N LEU A 194 -6.70 -10.47 -3.77
CA LEU A 194 -7.40 -9.47 -4.60
C LEU A 194 -6.54 -8.21 -4.81
N GLY A 195 -5.81 -7.76 -3.78
CA GLY A 195 -4.84 -6.67 -3.93
C GLY A 195 -3.68 -7.03 -4.87
N THR A 196 -3.22 -8.28 -4.83
CA THR A 196 -2.19 -8.80 -5.75
C THR A 196 -2.69 -8.84 -7.18
N GLU A 197 -3.90 -9.33 -7.40
CA GLU A 197 -4.55 -9.36 -8.72
C GLU A 197 -4.60 -7.96 -9.35
N ILE A 198 -5.00 -6.94 -8.58
CA ILE A 198 -5.03 -5.55 -9.05
C ILE A 198 -3.62 -5.01 -9.35
N ALA A 199 -2.64 -5.34 -8.50
CA ALA A 199 -1.25 -4.91 -8.71
C ALA A 199 -0.61 -5.52 -9.97
N GLU A 200 -0.99 -6.74 -10.32
CA GLU A 200 -0.45 -7.48 -11.46
C GLU A 200 -1.21 -7.18 -12.75
N CYS A 201 -2.54 -7.08 -12.69
CA CYS A 201 -3.43 -7.03 -13.84
C CYS A 201 -4.10 -5.66 -14.09
N GLY A 202 -4.08 -4.74 -13.12
CA GLY A 202 -4.72 -3.43 -13.25
C GLY A 202 -6.17 -3.37 -12.73
N ASP A 203 -7.00 -2.53 -13.36
CA ASP A 203 -8.43 -2.37 -12.99
C ASP A 203 -9.27 -3.56 -13.47
N VAL A 204 -9.30 -4.64 -12.68
CA VAL A 204 -10.03 -5.87 -13.01
C VAL A 204 -11.43 -5.95 -12.37
N GLU A 205 -12.42 -6.45 -13.13
CA GLU A 205 -13.80 -6.68 -12.66
C GLU A 205 -13.96 -7.85 -11.68
#